data_AF-A0AAU7PDF8-F1
#
_entry.id   AF-A0AAU7PDF8-F1
#
_cell.length_a   1.000
_cell.length_b   1.000
_cell.length_c   1.000
_cell.angle_alpha   90.00
_cell.angle_beta   90.00
_cell.angle_gamma   90.00
#
_symmetry.space_group_name_H-M   'P 1'
#
loop_
_entity.id
_entity.type
_entity.pdbx_description
1 polymer ?
#
loop_
_entity_poly.entity_id
_entity_poly.type
_entity_poly.pdbx_seq_one_letter_code
_entity_poly.pdbx_strand_id
1 'polypeptide(L)'
;MRRKKANFGGPGALGVGRMMAGALVLGLLPFAVNAQTFPCSNTPGAGERMVGTAPGGPGLAPTPLCIRDGAASTGAAQPEYDPMKARATAALGMAQMLLSEKAKLATDPNYQRFRKGFWQHFNPSADAKPGDNCVAAYGNLQGIVTLAGPSGDYRRALISFTGPGLPRPKKDGSIKVGLDGGDGKPTTVRAFHYLTPGTDLVTIAFAVPSAEAMLGGIDDNAHYRLLIDNKQVFEIEWHDGHQARDQLRRCLAAGNAS
;
A
#
# COMPACT_ATOMS: atom_id res chain seq x y z
N MET A 1 34.93 40.53 -9.39
CA MET A 1 34.84 40.97 -10.80
C MET A 1 35.25 39.77 -11.66
N ARG A 2 34.56 39.22 -12.66
CA ARG A 2 33.43 39.60 -13.51
C ARG A 2 32.61 38.33 -13.82
N ARG A 3 31.28 38.45 -13.81
CA ARG A 3 30.35 37.48 -14.40
C ARG A 3 30.39 37.60 -15.92
N LYS A 4 30.38 36.48 -16.66
CA LYS A 4 29.92 36.44 -18.06
C LYS A 4 28.56 35.76 -18.11
N LYS A 5 27.52 36.54 -18.43
CA LYS A 5 26.23 36.07 -18.96
C LYS A 5 26.32 36.08 -20.48
N ALA A 6 25.72 35.10 -21.14
CA ALA A 6 25.30 35.18 -22.53
C ALA A 6 23.85 34.71 -22.63
N ASN A 7 23.08 35.47 -23.40
CA ASN A 7 21.64 35.44 -23.63
C ASN A 7 21.21 34.33 -24.59
N PHE A 8 19.89 34.10 -24.68
CA PHE A 8 18.99 34.15 -25.86
C PHE A 8 17.66 33.50 -25.40
N GLY A 9 16.48 34.12 -25.42
CA GLY A 9 15.80 34.82 -26.51
C GLY A 9 14.67 33.92 -27.04
N GLY A 10 13.40 34.22 -26.74
CA GLY A 10 12.17 33.45 -27.16
C GLY A 10 11.83 33.62 -28.65
N PRO A 11 10.55 33.66 -29.10
CA PRO A 11 9.25 33.26 -28.54
C PRO A 11 8.34 32.48 -29.56
N GLY A 12 7.08 32.18 -29.18
CA GLY A 12 5.96 31.87 -30.10
C GLY A 12 5.40 30.44 -29.99
N ALA A 13 4.13 30.12 -30.26
CA ALA A 13 2.90 30.87 -30.49
C ALA A 13 1.73 29.83 -30.57
N LEU A 14 0.50 30.33 -30.36
CA LEU A 14 -0.78 29.91 -30.99
C LEU A 14 -1.57 28.66 -30.53
N GLY A 15 -2.89 28.89 -30.44
CA GLY A 15 -3.98 27.89 -30.50
C GLY A 15 -5.00 28.00 -29.34
N VAL A 16 -5.84 29.03 -29.22
CA VAL A 16 -7.20 29.16 -29.80
C VAL A 16 -8.01 27.85 -29.88
N GLY A 17 -9.06 27.75 -29.06
CA GLY A 17 -10.10 26.72 -29.16
C GLY A 17 -11.29 27.08 -28.28
N ARG A 18 -12.21 27.86 -28.84
CA ARG A 18 -13.48 28.32 -28.25
C ARG A 18 -14.58 27.27 -28.46
N MET A 19 -15.58 27.31 -27.56
CA MET A 19 -16.98 26.91 -27.73
C MET A 19 -17.32 25.41 -27.83
N MET A 20 -18.15 24.96 -26.89
CA MET A 20 -19.49 24.45 -27.19
C MET A 20 -20.34 24.52 -25.92
N ALA A 21 -21.30 25.46 -25.93
CA ALA A 21 -22.48 25.41 -25.08
C ALA A 21 -23.44 24.37 -25.68
N GLY A 22 -23.84 23.38 -24.89
CA GLY A 22 -24.86 22.40 -25.24
C GLY A 22 -26.04 22.52 -24.28
N ALA A 23 -27.12 23.10 -24.77
CA ALA A 23 -28.36 23.34 -24.05
C ALA A 23 -29.03 22.03 -23.60
N LEU A 24 -29.42 21.98 -22.32
CA LEU A 24 -30.28 20.94 -21.76
C LEU A 24 -31.74 21.42 -21.90
N VAL A 25 -32.43 21.00 -22.96
CA VAL A 25 -33.86 21.28 -23.16
C VAL A 25 -34.61 19.98 -23.47
N LEU A 26 -35.52 19.67 -22.54
CA LEU A 26 -36.77 18.92 -22.61
C LEU A 26 -36.82 17.62 -23.44
N GLY A 27 -37.08 16.53 -22.72
CA GLY A 27 -37.72 15.33 -23.25
C GLY A 27 -38.53 14.65 -22.16
N LEU A 28 -39.85 14.85 -22.20
CA LEU A 28 -40.87 14.21 -21.37
C LEU A 28 -40.59 12.71 -21.19
N LEU A 29 -40.27 12.29 -19.96
CA LEU A 29 -40.42 10.88 -19.61
C LEU A 29 -41.92 10.63 -19.42
N PRO A 30 -42.51 9.66 -20.15
CA PRO A 30 -43.88 9.26 -19.92
C PRO A 30 -43.97 8.76 -18.49
N PHE A 31 -44.80 9.39 -17.66
CA PHE A 31 -45.36 8.72 -16.50
C PHE A 31 -46.07 7.48 -17.04
N ALA A 32 -45.39 6.33 -16.98
CA ALA A 32 -46.07 5.06 -17.17
C ALA A 32 -47.16 5.02 -16.11
N VAL A 33 -48.40 5.09 -16.56
CA VAL A 33 -49.61 4.94 -15.76
C VAL A 33 -49.53 3.55 -15.14
N ASN A 34 -49.01 3.49 -13.91
CA ASN A 34 -48.96 2.26 -13.13
C ASN A 34 -50.39 1.83 -12.80
N ALA A 35 -50.65 0.53 -12.88
CA ALA A 35 -51.89 -0.09 -12.43
C ALA A 35 -52.25 0.44 -11.04
N GLN A 36 -53.37 1.17 -10.95
CA GLN A 36 -53.69 1.94 -9.74
C GLN A 36 -54.13 0.98 -8.64
N THR A 37 -53.29 0.78 -7.63
CA THR A 37 -53.70 0.22 -6.35
C THR A 37 -54.62 1.22 -5.67
N PHE A 38 -55.82 0.82 -5.29
CA PHE A 38 -56.82 1.69 -4.66
C PHE A 38 -57.19 1.22 -3.26
N PRO A 39 -57.64 2.12 -2.36
CA PRO A 39 -58.12 1.74 -1.03
C PRO A 39 -59.32 0.80 -1.12
N CYS A 40 -59.29 -0.32 -0.38
CA CYS A 40 -60.43 -1.22 -0.29
C CYS A 40 -61.47 -0.65 0.70
N SER A 41 -62.75 -0.84 0.42
CA SER A 41 -63.85 -0.60 1.37
C SER A 41 -63.99 -1.76 2.36
N ASN A 42 -63.14 -1.82 3.39
CA ASN A 42 -63.07 -2.79 4.50
C ASN A 42 -62.94 -4.30 4.15
N THR A 43 -63.49 -4.77 3.03
CA THR A 43 -63.33 -6.10 2.44
C THR A 43 -63.17 -5.98 0.92
N PRO A 44 -62.39 -6.84 0.25
CA PRO A 44 -62.29 -6.82 -1.21
C PRO A 44 -63.65 -7.11 -1.86
N GLY A 45 -64.02 -6.33 -2.89
CA GLY A 45 -65.21 -6.58 -3.69
C GLY A 45 -65.08 -7.82 -4.60
N ALA A 46 -66.17 -8.21 -5.26
CA ALA A 46 -66.13 -9.32 -6.23
C ALA A 46 -65.16 -9.01 -7.38
N GLY A 47 -64.12 -9.84 -7.55
CA GLY A 47 -63.07 -9.64 -8.56
C GLY A 47 -61.93 -8.71 -8.10
N GLU A 48 -61.85 -8.41 -6.80
CA GLU A 48 -60.77 -7.63 -6.21
C GLU A 48 -59.94 -8.47 -5.22
N ARG A 49 -58.63 -8.25 -5.23
CA ARG A 49 -57.69 -8.93 -4.33
C ARG A 49 -56.88 -7.93 -3.52
N MET A 50 -56.81 -8.14 -2.21
CA MET A 50 -55.96 -7.37 -1.32
C MET A 50 -54.49 -7.71 -1.58
N VAL A 51 -53.65 -6.69 -1.74
CA VAL A 51 -52.22 -6.84 -2.05
C VAL A 51 -51.30 -6.23 -0.99
N GLY A 52 -51.85 -5.52 -0.02
CA GLY A 52 -51.10 -4.94 1.10
C GLY A 52 -51.88 -3.88 1.85
N THR A 53 -51.19 -3.11 2.69
CA THR A 53 -51.76 -2.00 3.46
C THR A 53 -50.88 -0.76 3.32
N ALA A 54 -51.49 0.41 3.10
CA ALA A 54 -50.81 1.69 3.18
C ALA A 54 -50.60 2.09 4.66
N PRO A 55 -49.40 2.57 5.04
CA PRO A 55 -49.15 3.00 6.42
C PRO A 55 -50.07 4.17 6.80
N GLY A 56 -50.78 4.05 7.93
CA GLY A 56 -51.53 5.14 8.54
C GLY A 56 -50.62 6.04 9.37
N GLY A 57 -50.89 7.36 9.39
CA GLY A 57 -50.22 8.28 10.30
C GLY A 57 -50.60 8.04 11.77
N PRO A 58 -50.00 8.76 12.74
CA PRO A 58 -50.29 8.59 14.16
C PRO A 58 -51.78 8.75 14.47
N GLY A 59 -52.42 7.69 14.98
CA GLY A 59 -53.86 7.67 15.30
C GLY A 59 -54.78 7.25 14.15
N LEU A 60 -54.27 6.92 12.96
CA LEU A 60 -55.04 6.37 11.83
C LEU A 60 -54.68 4.91 11.59
N ALA A 61 -55.70 4.06 11.44
CA ALA A 61 -55.49 2.66 11.07
C ALA A 61 -54.93 2.54 9.65
N PRO A 62 -54.05 1.57 9.38
CA PRO A 62 -53.52 1.33 8.04
C PRO A 62 -54.65 0.96 7.06
N THR A 63 -54.63 1.56 5.88
CA THR A 63 -55.69 1.39 4.87
C THR A 63 -55.35 0.22 3.96
N PRO A 64 -56.21 -0.81 3.81
CA PRO A 64 -55.95 -1.92 2.89
C PRO A 64 -55.97 -1.46 1.43
N LEU A 65 -55.08 -2.02 0.62
CA LEU A 65 -54.93 -1.74 -0.82
C LEU A 65 -55.33 -2.96 -1.66
N CYS A 66 -56.13 -2.72 -2.70
CA CYS A 66 -56.68 -3.72 -3.61
C CYS A 66 -56.26 -3.48 -5.07
N ILE A 67 -56.26 -4.56 -5.85
CA ILE A 67 -56.22 -4.55 -7.32
C ILE A 67 -57.42 -5.30 -7.89
N ARG A 68 -57.83 -4.99 -9.12
CA ARG A 68 -58.86 -5.77 -9.84
C ARG A 68 -58.22 -6.90 -10.64
N ASP A 69 -58.74 -8.11 -10.44
CA ASP A 69 -58.35 -9.29 -11.20
C ASP A 69 -58.88 -9.12 -12.65
N GLY A 70 -57.98 -8.73 -13.54
CA GLY A 70 -58.29 -8.35 -14.93
C GLY A 70 -57.30 -7.33 -15.49
N ALA A 71 -56.60 -6.59 -14.64
CA ALA A 71 -55.37 -5.91 -15.03
C ALA A 71 -54.25 -6.95 -15.04
N ALA A 72 -54.13 -7.71 -16.13
CA ALA A 72 -52.90 -8.42 -16.42
C ALA A 72 -51.77 -7.39 -16.42
N SER A 73 -51.03 -7.33 -15.32
CA SER A 73 -49.71 -6.73 -15.37
C SER A 73 -48.95 -7.58 -16.38
N THR A 74 -48.62 -6.99 -17.52
CA THR A 74 -47.38 -7.32 -18.21
C THR A 74 -46.23 -6.85 -17.30
N GLY A 75 -46.18 -7.42 -16.09
CA GLY A 75 -45.07 -7.28 -15.20
C GLY A 75 -43.95 -8.01 -15.89
N ALA A 76 -43.06 -7.24 -16.53
CA ALA A 76 -41.71 -7.73 -16.76
C ALA A 76 -41.27 -8.37 -15.45
N ALA A 77 -41.06 -9.69 -15.48
CA ALA A 77 -40.66 -10.46 -14.32
C ALA A 77 -39.53 -9.68 -13.65
N GLN A 78 -39.78 -9.18 -12.43
CA GLN A 78 -38.70 -8.60 -11.64
C GLN A 78 -37.66 -9.72 -11.53
N PRO A 79 -36.41 -9.48 -11.98
CA PRO A 79 -35.41 -10.54 -12.01
C PRO A 79 -35.33 -11.15 -10.61
N GLU A 80 -35.60 -12.45 -10.54
CA GLU A 80 -35.59 -13.18 -9.28
C GLU A 80 -34.25 -12.92 -8.58
N TYR A 81 -34.33 -12.42 -7.34
CA TYR A 81 -33.15 -12.11 -6.56
C TYR A 81 -32.42 -13.41 -6.23
N ASP A 82 -31.33 -13.66 -6.94
CA ASP A 82 -30.43 -14.76 -6.66
C ASP A 82 -29.27 -14.25 -5.77
N PRO A 83 -29.24 -14.64 -4.48
CA PRO A 83 -28.18 -14.21 -3.56
C PRO A 83 -26.79 -14.71 -3.98
N MET A 84 -26.69 -15.83 -4.70
CA MET A 84 -25.41 -16.33 -5.20
C MET A 84 -24.90 -15.49 -6.38
N LYS A 85 -25.80 -15.08 -7.29
CA LYS A 85 -25.45 -14.17 -8.40
C LYS A 85 -25.04 -12.79 -7.90
N ALA A 86 -25.73 -12.26 -6.88
CA ALA A 86 -25.37 -11.00 -6.25
C ALA A 86 -23.97 -11.07 -5.61
N ARG A 87 -23.67 -12.15 -4.87
CA ARG A 87 -22.34 -12.38 -4.27
C ARG A 87 -21.25 -12.54 -5.33
N ALA A 88 -21.50 -13.31 -6.39
CA ALA A 88 -20.55 -13.49 -7.49
C ALA A 88 -20.23 -12.16 -8.18
N THR A 89 -21.24 -11.32 -8.41
CA THR A 89 -21.06 -9.99 -9.01
C THR A 89 -20.25 -9.07 -8.10
N ALA A 90 -20.52 -9.06 -6.79
CA ALA A 90 -19.73 -8.32 -5.82
C ALA A 90 -18.27 -8.80 -5.75
N ALA A 91 -18.05 -10.12 -5.76
CA ALA A 91 -16.71 -10.71 -5.79
C ALA A 91 -15.93 -10.33 -7.05
N LEU A 92 -16.56 -10.36 -8.23
CA LEU A 92 -15.96 -9.92 -9.49
C LEU A 92 -15.61 -8.43 -9.46
N GLY A 93 -16.49 -7.59 -8.91
CA GLY A 93 -16.23 -6.16 -8.72
C GLY A 93 -15.01 -5.92 -7.82
N MET A 94 -14.93 -6.62 -6.68
CA MET A 94 -13.75 -6.55 -5.80
C MET A 94 -12.48 -7.04 -6.49
N ALA A 95 -12.55 -8.14 -7.24
CA ALA A 95 -11.41 -8.65 -8.01
C ALA A 95 -10.94 -7.62 -9.06
N GLN A 96 -11.86 -6.99 -9.79
CA GLN A 96 -11.54 -5.93 -10.75
C GLN A 96 -10.92 -4.69 -10.09
N MET A 97 -11.39 -4.28 -8.91
CA MET A 97 -10.77 -3.19 -8.16
C MET A 97 -9.33 -3.55 -7.76
N LEU A 98 -9.10 -4.75 -7.21
CA LEU A 98 -7.76 -5.22 -6.86
C LEU A 98 -6.83 -5.31 -8.09
N LEU A 99 -7.36 -5.77 -9.23
CA LEU A 99 -6.62 -5.80 -10.50
C LEU A 99 -6.27 -4.39 -10.98
N SER A 100 -7.21 -3.45 -10.92
CA SER A 100 -6.99 -2.04 -11.28
C SER A 100 -5.96 -1.38 -10.39
N GLU A 101 -6.03 -1.61 -9.08
CA GLU A 101 -5.07 -1.09 -8.10
C GLU A 101 -3.67 -1.66 -8.33
N LYS A 102 -3.57 -2.98 -8.53
CA LYS A 102 -2.30 -3.63 -8.89
C LYS A 102 -1.74 -3.09 -10.21
N ALA A 103 -2.58 -2.84 -11.21
CA ALA A 103 -2.15 -2.26 -12.48
C ALA A 103 -1.62 -0.83 -12.29
N LYS A 104 -2.32 0.01 -11.51
CA LYS A 104 -1.85 1.36 -11.17
C LYS A 104 -0.52 1.33 -10.44
N LEU A 105 -0.40 0.49 -9.41
CA LEU A 105 0.83 0.32 -8.66
C LEU A 105 1.96 -0.18 -9.56
N ALA A 106 1.68 -1.13 -10.46
CA ALA A 106 2.64 -1.61 -11.45
C ALA A 106 3.10 -0.53 -12.44
N THR A 107 2.39 0.58 -12.59
CA THR A 107 2.86 1.72 -13.39
C THR A 107 3.49 2.85 -12.57
N ASP A 108 3.39 2.78 -11.23
CA ASP A 108 3.95 3.81 -10.34
C ASP A 108 5.49 3.78 -10.40
N PRO A 109 6.15 4.90 -10.77
CA PRO A 109 7.61 4.98 -10.82
C PRO A 109 8.30 4.66 -9.48
N ASN A 110 7.70 5.03 -8.34
CA ASN A 110 8.23 4.73 -7.02
C ASN A 110 8.15 3.25 -6.72
N TYR A 111 7.04 2.60 -7.09
CA TYR A 111 6.90 1.15 -6.95
C TYR A 111 7.90 0.43 -7.85
N GLN A 112 8.07 0.87 -9.10
CA GLN A 112 9.06 0.28 -10.00
C GLN A 112 10.49 0.46 -9.50
N ARG A 113 10.82 1.61 -8.92
CA ARG A 113 12.11 1.85 -8.27
C ARG A 113 12.30 0.91 -7.08
N PHE A 114 11.31 0.78 -6.21
CA PHE A 114 11.38 -0.14 -5.07
C PHE A 114 11.48 -1.60 -5.52
N ARG A 115 10.75 -2.01 -6.56
CA ARG A 115 10.84 -3.36 -7.13
C ARG A 115 12.24 -3.71 -7.63
N LYS A 116 12.93 -2.75 -8.25
CA LYS A 116 14.31 -2.91 -8.70
C LYS A 116 15.31 -2.91 -7.55
N GLY A 117 14.91 -2.34 -6.42
CA GLY A 117 15.76 -2.11 -5.28
C GLY A 117 16.58 -0.84 -5.42
N PHE A 118 16.80 -0.16 -4.30
CA PHE A 118 17.60 1.06 -4.27
C PHE A 118 18.09 1.38 -2.87
N TRP A 119 19.18 2.15 -2.82
CA TRP A 119 19.70 2.72 -1.59
C TRP A 119 19.03 4.05 -1.24
N GLN A 120 18.70 4.20 0.04
CA GLN A 120 18.31 5.44 0.70
C GLN A 120 19.34 5.78 1.77
N HIS A 121 19.59 7.07 1.94
CA HIS A 121 20.50 7.56 2.96
C HIS A 121 19.75 8.51 3.87
N PHE A 122 19.95 8.34 5.17
CA PHE A 122 19.36 9.18 6.18
C PHE A 122 20.51 9.90 6.89
N ASN A 123 20.47 11.22 6.81
CA ASN A 123 21.42 12.05 7.50
C ASN A 123 20.98 12.21 8.97
N PRO A 124 21.93 12.36 9.90
CA PRO A 124 21.63 12.74 11.27
C PRO A 124 20.79 14.02 11.34
N SER A 125 20.05 14.16 12.45
CA SER A 125 19.47 15.44 12.83
C SER A 125 20.57 16.47 13.10
N ALA A 126 20.24 17.76 13.00
CA ALA A 126 21.22 18.85 13.13
C ALA A 126 21.88 18.92 14.52
N ASP A 127 21.25 18.34 15.53
CA ASP A 127 21.69 18.26 16.93
C ASP A 127 22.40 16.93 17.26
N ALA A 128 22.47 15.99 16.31
CA ALA A 128 23.15 14.73 16.54
C ALA A 128 24.65 14.95 16.78
N LYS A 129 25.23 14.11 17.64
CA LYS A 129 26.68 14.13 17.80
C LYS A 129 27.33 13.78 16.46
N PRO A 130 28.50 14.36 16.19
CA PRO A 130 29.28 14.01 15.03
C PRO A 130 29.42 12.47 14.89
N GLY A 131 28.89 11.92 13.78
CA GLY A 131 29.01 10.51 13.39
C GLY A 131 27.85 9.64 13.87
N ASP A 132 26.96 10.19 14.69
CA ASP A 132 25.76 9.50 15.14
C ASP A 132 24.70 9.46 14.03
N ASN A 133 23.88 8.40 14.03
CA ASN A 133 22.67 8.28 13.19
C ASN A 133 22.89 8.38 11.67
N CYS A 134 24.11 8.10 11.19
CA CYS A 134 24.36 7.88 9.77
C CYS A 134 23.82 6.51 9.35
N VAL A 135 22.83 6.51 8.44
CA VAL A 135 22.15 5.29 8.01
C VAL A 135 22.10 5.20 6.49
N ALA A 136 22.38 4.01 5.96
CA ALA A 136 22.08 3.62 4.59
C ALA A 136 21.12 2.42 4.60
N ALA A 137 20.04 2.48 3.84
CA ALA A 137 19.09 1.39 3.73
C ALA A 137 18.90 0.98 2.28
N TYR A 138 19.07 -0.31 1.97
CA TYR A 138 18.66 -0.89 0.70
C TYR A 138 17.30 -1.55 0.88
N GLY A 139 16.36 -1.30 -0.04
CA GLY A 139 15.02 -1.87 0.06
C GLY A 139 14.45 -2.32 -1.27
N ASN A 140 13.81 -3.48 -1.27
CA ASN A 140 13.04 -4.04 -2.38
C ASN A 140 11.87 -4.90 -1.88
N LEU A 141 11.19 -5.63 -2.78
CA LEU A 141 10.05 -6.47 -2.41
C LEU A 141 10.40 -7.63 -1.44
N GLN A 142 11.67 -8.03 -1.37
CA GLN A 142 12.12 -9.09 -0.46
C GLN A 142 12.26 -8.54 0.97
N GLY A 143 12.66 -7.29 1.12
CA GLY A 143 12.75 -6.62 2.41
C GLY A 143 13.71 -5.44 2.39
N ILE A 144 14.20 -5.09 3.57
CA ILE A 144 15.07 -3.94 3.81
C ILE A 144 16.32 -4.42 4.53
N VAL A 145 17.49 -4.04 4.02
CA VAL A 145 18.74 -4.05 4.78
C VAL A 145 19.03 -2.64 5.26
N THR A 146 19.33 -2.46 6.54
CA THR A 146 19.76 -1.17 7.08
C THR A 146 21.13 -1.30 7.71
N LEU A 147 22.04 -0.45 7.24
CA LEU A 147 23.39 -0.25 7.72
C LEU A 147 23.41 1.03 8.55
N ALA A 148 23.60 0.89 9.85
CA ALA A 148 23.61 2.00 10.78
C ALA A 148 24.98 2.12 11.44
N GLY A 149 25.52 3.34 11.43
CA GLY A 149 26.69 3.68 12.22
C GLY A 149 26.38 3.72 13.73
N PRO A 150 27.38 4.13 14.53
CA PRO A 150 27.19 4.46 15.95
C PRO A 150 25.99 5.38 16.20
N SER A 151 25.36 5.24 17.36
CA SER A 151 24.26 6.10 17.78
C SER A 151 24.20 6.20 19.30
N GLY A 152 24.25 7.44 19.82
CA GLY A 152 24.23 7.69 21.25
C GLY A 152 25.35 6.95 21.98
N ASP A 153 25.00 6.19 23.01
CA ASP A 153 25.95 5.39 23.79
C ASP A 153 26.33 4.07 23.10
N TYR A 154 25.58 3.65 22.06
CA TYR A 154 25.91 2.47 21.27
C TYR A 154 26.98 2.84 20.24
N ARG A 155 28.25 2.67 20.61
CA ARG A 155 29.42 3.03 19.77
C ARG A 155 29.81 1.99 18.72
N ARG A 156 28.95 1.00 18.47
CA ARG A 156 29.15 -0.03 17.43
C ARG A 156 28.27 0.26 16.23
N ALA A 157 28.48 -0.45 15.14
CA ALA A 157 27.60 -0.40 13.98
C ALA A 157 26.58 -1.56 14.03
N LEU A 158 25.52 -1.44 13.22
CA LEU A 158 24.50 -2.45 13.05
C LEU A 158 24.26 -2.71 11.56
N ILE A 159 24.12 -3.98 11.22
CA ILE A 159 23.41 -4.40 10.01
C ILE A 159 22.11 -5.06 10.44
N SER A 160 21.00 -4.67 9.85
CA SER A 160 19.69 -5.21 10.18
C SER A 160 18.90 -5.58 8.95
N PHE A 161 18.14 -6.66 9.05
CA PHE A 161 17.32 -7.23 8.00
C PHE A 161 15.87 -7.19 8.47
N THR A 162 15.02 -6.51 7.71
CA THR A 162 13.60 -6.30 8.03
C THR A 162 12.74 -6.77 6.86
N GLY A 163 11.68 -7.53 7.11
CA GLY A 163 10.77 -7.90 6.02
C GLY A 163 9.61 -8.81 6.41
N PRO A 164 8.64 -8.99 5.48
CA PRO A 164 7.35 -9.63 5.75
C PRO A 164 7.39 -11.17 5.86
N GLY A 165 8.56 -11.81 5.74
CA GLY A 165 8.73 -13.27 5.86
C GLY A 165 9.45 -13.73 7.13
N LEU A 166 9.96 -12.80 7.94
CA LEU A 166 10.71 -13.12 9.14
C LEU A 166 9.77 -13.62 10.26
N PRO A 167 10.14 -14.70 10.98
CA PRO A 167 9.29 -15.27 12.02
C PRO A 167 9.11 -14.28 13.17
N ARG A 168 7.86 -14.09 13.62
CA ARG A 168 7.56 -13.18 14.73
C ARG A 168 8.20 -13.67 16.04
N PRO A 169 8.97 -12.83 16.76
CA PRO A 169 9.50 -13.20 18.06
C PRO A 169 8.37 -13.35 19.08
N LYS A 170 8.46 -14.35 19.96
CA LYS A 170 7.58 -14.45 21.14
C LYS A 170 7.87 -13.34 22.16
N LYS A 171 9.14 -12.94 22.23
CA LYS A 171 9.67 -11.85 23.05
C LYS A 171 10.92 -11.31 22.36
N ASP A 172 11.08 -10.00 22.36
CA ASP A 172 12.29 -9.36 21.86
C ASP A 172 13.53 -9.86 22.62
N GLY A 173 14.62 -10.12 21.91
CA GLY A 173 15.82 -10.62 22.55
C GLY A 173 16.88 -11.08 21.56
N SER A 174 17.85 -11.84 22.08
CA SER A 174 18.95 -12.35 21.28
C SER A 174 18.74 -13.81 20.90
N ILE A 175 18.99 -14.14 19.64
CA ILE A 175 18.92 -15.50 19.08
C ILE A 175 20.20 -15.86 18.33
N LYS A 176 20.36 -17.15 17.99
CA LYS A 176 21.39 -17.61 17.05
C LYS A 176 20.80 -17.63 15.65
N VAL A 177 21.52 -17.07 14.69
CA VAL A 177 21.12 -17.01 13.28
C VAL A 177 22.29 -17.46 12.43
N GLY A 178 22.05 -18.35 11.48
CA GLY A 178 22.99 -18.62 10.40
C GLY A 178 22.97 -17.45 9.43
N LEU A 179 24.09 -16.75 9.28
CA LEU A 179 24.29 -15.69 8.30
C LEU A 179 25.14 -16.24 7.17
N ASP A 180 24.58 -16.28 5.97
CA ASP A 180 25.28 -16.64 4.73
C ASP A 180 25.42 -15.37 3.88
N GLY A 181 26.65 -15.03 3.52
CA GLY A 181 27.00 -13.87 2.71
C GLY A 181 27.08 -14.15 1.21
N GLY A 182 26.44 -15.24 0.74
CA GLY A 182 26.31 -15.58 -0.68
C GLY A 182 27.26 -16.70 -1.13
N ASP A 183 28.05 -17.28 -0.22
CA ASP A 183 29.01 -18.34 -0.53
C ASP A 183 28.47 -19.76 -0.24
N GLY A 184 27.25 -19.86 0.30
CA GLY A 184 26.64 -21.13 0.65
C GLY A 184 27.19 -21.76 1.92
N LYS A 185 27.96 -21.02 2.72
CA LYS A 185 28.55 -21.48 3.98
C LYS A 185 28.10 -20.61 5.15
N PRO A 186 26.86 -20.82 5.65
CA PRO A 186 26.34 -20.01 6.75
C PRO A 186 27.22 -20.08 8.00
N THR A 187 27.55 -18.92 8.55
CA THR A 187 28.20 -18.81 9.86
C THR A 187 27.15 -18.53 10.91
N THR A 188 27.18 -19.26 12.03
CA THR A 188 26.24 -19.02 13.13
C THR A 188 26.70 -17.83 13.96
N VAL A 189 25.89 -16.77 14.00
CA VAL A 189 26.18 -15.53 14.71
C VAL A 189 25.03 -15.19 15.66
N ARG A 190 25.34 -14.43 16.70
CA ARG A 190 24.33 -13.88 17.61
C ARG A 190 23.68 -12.66 16.95
N ALA A 191 22.35 -12.61 16.94
CA ALA A 191 21.57 -11.48 16.47
C ALA A 191 20.55 -11.03 17.51
N PHE A 192 20.04 -9.82 17.35
CA PHE A 192 18.85 -9.30 18.02
C PHE A 192 17.64 -9.56 17.13
N HIS A 193 16.53 -10.00 17.72
CA HIS A 193 15.29 -10.34 17.04
C HIS A 193 14.14 -9.65 17.76
N TYR A 194 13.46 -8.76 17.04
CA TYR A 194 12.44 -7.88 17.62
C TYR A 194 11.41 -7.42 16.58
N LEU A 195 10.28 -6.91 17.04
CA LEU A 195 9.32 -6.20 16.19
C LEU A 195 9.81 -4.78 15.89
N THR A 196 9.86 -4.41 14.62
CA THR A 196 10.26 -3.07 14.19
C THR A 196 9.27 -2.03 14.74
N PRO A 197 9.71 -1.07 15.57
CA PRO A 197 8.82 -0.11 16.22
C PRO A 197 7.94 0.65 15.23
N GLY A 198 6.65 0.78 15.56
CA GLY A 198 5.68 1.49 14.73
C GLY A 198 5.21 0.72 13.48
N THR A 199 5.59 -0.54 13.33
CA THR A 199 5.18 -1.40 12.22
C THR A 199 4.88 -2.83 12.70
N ASP A 200 4.29 -3.66 11.84
CA ASP A 200 4.14 -5.10 12.07
C ASP A 200 5.31 -5.94 11.51
N LEU A 201 6.37 -5.28 11.02
CA LEU A 201 7.53 -5.98 10.46
C LEU A 201 8.45 -6.48 11.56
N VAL A 202 9.15 -7.57 11.26
CA VAL A 202 10.15 -8.17 12.15
C VAL A 202 11.55 -7.77 11.67
N THR A 203 12.44 -7.49 12.61
CA THR A 203 13.86 -7.22 12.35
C THR A 203 14.75 -8.31 12.96
N ILE A 204 15.78 -8.72 12.22
CA ILE A 204 16.96 -9.40 12.75
C ILE A 204 18.18 -8.49 12.56
N ALA A 205 18.81 -8.07 13.66
CA ALA A 205 19.95 -7.16 13.64
C ALA A 205 21.23 -7.80 14.20
N PHE A 206 22.35 -7.60 13.52
CA PHE A 206 23.66 -8.07 13.92
C PHE A 206 24.53 -6.88 14.35
N ALA A 207 25.22 -7.06 15.47
CA ALA A 207 26.25 -6.11 15.89
C ALA A 207 27.47 -6.26 14.98
N VAL A 208 27.90 -5.13 14.40
CA VAL A 208 29.14 -5.05 13.65
C VAL A 208 30.20 -4.38 14.55
N PRO A 209 31.45 -4.88 14.59
CA PRO A 209 32.44 -4.42 15.58
C PRO A 209 32.70 -2.91 15.55
N SER A 210 32.71 -2.28 14.37
CA SER A 210 32.89 -0.84 14.20
C SER A 210 32.26 -0.33 12.91
N ALA A 211 32.19 0.99 12.75
CA ALA A 211 31.75 1.63 11.51
C ALA A 211 32.69 1.32 10.33
N GLU A 212 34.00 1.27 10.60
CA GLU A 212 35.03 0.93 9.60
C GLU A 212 34.88 -0.52 9.14
N ALA A 213 34.64 -1.45 10.08
CA ALA A 213 34.38 -2.86 9.75
C ALA A 213 33.11 -3.00 8.91
N MET A 214 32.04 -2.26 9.23
CA MET A 214 30.84 -2.20 8.41
C MET A 214 31.16 -1.70 7.00
N LEU A 215 31.83 -0.54 6.87
CA LEU A 215 32.19 0.04 5.57
C LEU A 215 33.07 -0.90 4.73
N GLY A 216 33.99 -1.63 5.38
CA GLY A 216 34.88 -2.59 4.73
C GLY A 216 34.16 -3.84 4.22
N GLY A 217 33.01 -4.19 4.80
CA GLY A 217 32.18 -5.33 4.38
C GLY A 217 31.09 -5.00 3.36
N ILE A 218 31.02 -3.75 2.86
CA ILE A 218 30.05 -3.37 1.82
C ILE A 218 30.67 -3.60 0.44
N ASP A 219 30.31 -4.73 -0.15
CA ASP A 219 30.52 -5.02 -1.57
C ASP A 219 29.48 -4.30 -2.44
N ASP A 220 29.84 -4.07 -3.70
CA ASP A 220 28.95 -3.42 -4.66
C ASP A 220 27.68 -4.23 -4.93
N ASN A 221 27.83 -5.55 -4.98
CA ASN A 221 26.74 -6.51 -5.07
C ASN A 221 26.92 -7.51 -3.93
N ALA A 222 25.84 -7.85 -3.25
CA ALA A 222 25.89 -8.86 -2.20
C ALA A 222 24.58 -9.65 -2.17
N HIS A 223 24.68 -10.87 -1.65
CA HIS A 223 23.57 -11.78 -1.47
C HIS A 223 23.60 -12.30 -0.04
N TYR A 224 22.51 -12.13 0.68
CA TYR A 224 22.40 -12.58 2.07
C TYR A 224 21.26 -13.55 2.24
N ARG A 225 21.52 -14.61 3.01
CA ARG A 225 20.48 -15.51 3.53
C ARG A 225 20.59 -15.62 5.04
N LEU A 226 19.43 -15.60 5.69
CA LEU A 226 19.31 -15.81 7.13
C LEU A 226 18.67 -17.16 7.40
N LEU A 227 19.25 -17.91 8.33
CA LEU A 227 18.76 -19.20 8.77
C LEU A 227 18.47 -19.20 10.26
N ILE A 228 17.28 -19.68 10.64
CA ILE A 228 16.91 -19.98 12.03
C ILE A 228 16.58 -21.46 12.10
N ASP A 229 17.18 -22.18 13.05
CA ASP A 229 17.04 -23.64 13.18
C ASP A 229 17.32 -24.37 11.85
N ASN A 230 18.37 -23.94 11.14
CA ASN A 230 18.78 -24.42 9.81
C ASN A 230 17.73 -24.26 8.69
N LYS A 231 16.66 -23.49 8.92
CA LYS A 231 15.67 -23.14 7.88
C LYS A 231 15.94 -21.73 7.40
N GLN A 232 16.03 -21.54 6.09
CA GLN A 232 16.08 -20.21 5.50
C GLN A 232 14.78 -19.45 5.81
N VAL A 233 14.91 -18.29 6.44
CA VAL A 233 13.78 -17.42 6.84
C VAL A 233 13.80 -16.08 6.12
N PHE A 234 14.91 -15.72 5.48
CA PHE A 234 15.06 -14.47 4.77
C PHE A 234 16.15 -14.59 3.71
N GLU A 235 15.98 -13.85 2.62
CA GLU A 235 16.93 -13.76 1.52
C GLU A 235 16.80 -12.39 0.87
N ILE A 236 17.93 -11.73 0.62
CA ILE A 236 17.97 -10.47 -0.11
C ILE A 236 19.27 -10.33 -0.87
N GLU A 237 19.18 -9.70 -2.03
CA GLU A 237 20.32 -9.25 -2.81
C GLU A 237 20.30 -7.72 -2.89
N TRP A 238 21.48 -7.11 -2.93
CA TRP A 238 21.62 -5.70 -3.25
C TRP A 238 22.63 -5.46 -4.37
N HIS A 239 22.56 -4.28 -4.98
CA HIS A 239 23.50 -3.73 -5.95
C HIS A 239 23.80 -2.27 -5.61
N ASP A 240 24.73 -1.62 -6.32
CA ASP A 240 25.19 -0.23 -6.09
C ASP A 240 25.74 0.01 -4.66
N GLY A 241 26.21 -1.03 -3.99
CA GLY A 241 26.69 -0.96 -2.62
C GLY A 241 27.92 -0.04 -2.45
N HIS A 242 28.77 0.10 -3.46
CA HIS A 242 29.92 1.01 -3.38
C HIS A 242 29.49 2.48 -3.29
N GLN A 243 28.46 2.87 -4.05
CA GLN A 243 27.91 4.23 -3.96
C GLN A 243 27.37 4.50 -2.55
N ALA A 244 26.64 3.51 -2.00
CA ALA A 244 26.09 3.60 -0.66
C ALA A 244 27.17 3.68 0.42
N ARG A 245 28.19 2.83 0.32
CA ARG A 245 29.38 2.84 1.18
C ARG A 245 30.05 4.22 1.18
N ASP A 246 30.26 4.80 0.01
CA ASP A 246 30.96 6.07 -0.11
C ASP A 246 30.15 7.24 0.47
N GLN A 247 28.83 7.22 0.31
CA GLN A 247 27.95 8.20 0.93
C GLN A 247 27.86 8.03 2.45
N LEU A 248 27.74 6.80 2.94
CA LEU A 248 27.75 6.49 4.36
C LEU A 248 29.09 6.89 5.01
N ARG A 249 30.22 6.61 4.35
CA ARG A 249 31.55 7.03 4.80
C ARG A 249 31.64 8.56 4.94
N ARG A 250 31.09 9.32 3.99
CA ARG A 250 31.06 10.79 4.08
C ARG A 250 30.26 11.28 5.27
N CYS A 251 29.11 10.67 5.55
CA CYS A 251 28.30 11.00 6.73
C CYS A 251 29.08 10.77 8.02
N LEU A 252 29.69 9.58 8.16
CA LEU A 252 30.46 9.21 9.34
C LEU A 252 31.69 10.11 9.53
N ALA A 253 32.37 10.51 8.45
CA ALA A 253 33.54 11.38 8.49
C ALA A 253 33.22 12.85 8.78
N ALA A 254 32.10 13.38 8.27
CA ALA A 254 31.58 14.69 8.69
C ALA A 254 31.34 14.72 10.21
N GLY A 255 31.07 13.54 10.77
CA GLY A 255 31.02 13.23 12.17
C GLY A 255 32.34 13.14 12.95
N ASN A 256 33.49 13.22 12.31
CA ASN A 256 34.78 13.16 13.00
C ASN A 256 35.54 14.49 12.93
N ALA A 257 34.95 15.51 12.30
CA ALA A 257 35.55 16.82 12.06
C ALA A 257 35.18 17.86 13.14
N SER A 258 34.91 17.44 14.37
CA SER A 258 34.52 18.30 15.51
C SER A 258 35.49 18.19 16.66
#